data_AF-A0A7S3WHM2-F1
#
_entry.id   AF-A0A7S3WHM2-F1
#
_cell.length_a   1.000
_cell.length_b   1.000
_cell.length_c   1.000
_cell.angle_alpha   90.00
_cell.angle_beta   90.00
_cell.angle_gamma   90.00
#
_symmetry.space_group_name_H-M   'P 1'
#
loop_
_entity.id
_entity.type
_entity.pdbx_description
1 polymer ?
#
loop_
_entity_poly.entity_id
_entity_poly.type
_entity_poly.pdbx_seq_one_letter_code
_entity_poly.pdbx_strand_id
1 'polypeptide(L)'
;FEEQFLNGKIEVELVPMGTLAERMRCAGAGIPAFFTRTGVGTLVHHGGMPQRYSADGKRSVIQSSAPRESRRFAIPDVTANGEAEAEYLMEEALHGDFALVKAWKGDTEGNLVYRKTARNHNPPVATAGRITIAEVEELVPAGTLDPDLIHTPGIYVDRVVQGERMGVIERLTLADDEESSFSPASNPADRLRERIVRRAALELKDGDYVNLGADDH
;
A
#
# COMPACT_ATOMS: atom_id res chain seq x y z
N PHE A 1 -9.28 10.24 -12.11
CA PHE A 1 -9.43 8.77 -12.05
C PHE A 1 -10.87 8.38 -11.73
N GLU A 2 -11.41 8.82 -10.60
CA GLU A 2 -12.80 8.54 -10.18
C GLU A 2 -13.84 8.82 -11.27
N GLU A 3 -13.80 9.98 -11.91
CA GLU A 3 -14.72 10.32 -13.00
C GLU A 3 -14.64 9.33 -14.18
N GLN A 4 -13.44 8.83 -14.51
CA GLN A 4 -13.26 7.85 -15.58
C GLN A 4 -13.89 6.49 -15.18
N PHE A 5 -13.75 6.10 -13.92
CA PHE A 5 -14.36 4.88 -13.39
C PHE A 5 -15.90 4.98 -13.38
N LEU A 6 -16.45 6.06 -12.82
CA LEU A 6 -17.90 6.28 -12.73
C LEU A 6 -18.56 6.44 -14.11
N ASN A 7 -17.83 6.91 -15.12
CA ASN A 7 -18.31 7.02 -16.49
C ASN A 7 -17.98 5.78 -17.35
N GLY A 8 -17.52 4.68 -16.74
CA GLY A 8 -17.31 3.39 -17.42
C GLY A 8 -16.12 3.35 -18.39
N LYS A 9 -15.21 4.32 -18.33
CA LYS A 9 -14.03 4.42 -19.21
C LYS A 9 -12.91 3.47 -18.79
N ILE A 10 -12.83 3.15 -17.51
CA ILE A 10 -11.81 2.27 -16.93
C ILE A 10 -12.47 1.23 -16.02
N GLU A 11 -11.74 0.15 -15.80
CA GLU A 11 -12.02 -0.87 -14.80
C GLU A 11 -11.14 -0.63 -13.57
N VAL A 12 -11.67 -0.90 -12.39
CA VAL A 12 -10.95 -0.74 -11.12
C VAL A 12 -11.18 -1.94 -10.23
N GLU A 13 -10.09 -2.60 -9.84
CA GLU A 13 -10.11 -3.59 -8.76
C GLU A 13 -9.62 -2.91 -7.48
N LEU A 14 -10.48 -2.79 -6.47
CA LEU A 14 -10.08 -2.31 -5.15
C LEU A 14 -9.50 -3.48 -4.35
N VAL A 15 -8.22 -3.40 -4.02
CA VAL A 15 -7.50 -4.42 -3.26
C VAL A 15 -6.97 -3.78 -1.98
N PRO A 16 -7.16 -4.42 -0.80
CA PRO A 16 -6.55 -3.94 0.43
C PRO A 16 -5.03 -3.78 0.27
N MET A 17 -4.48 -2.66 0.72
CA MET A 17 -3.08 -2.29 0.43
C MET A 17 -2.07 -3.36 0.88
N GLY A 18 -2.24 -3.93 2.07
CA GLY A 18 -1.36 -5.01 2.55
C GLY A 18 -1.46 -6.28 1.69
N THR A 19 -2.67 -6.63 1.24
CA THR A 19 -2.89 -7.74 0.30
C THR A 19 -2.21 -7.46 -1.04
N LEU A 20 -2.35 -6.24 -1.57
CA LEU A 20 -1.75 -5.84 -2.84
C LEU A 20 -0.22 -5.97 -2.81
N ALA A 21 0.43 -5.47 -1.75
CA ALA A 21 1.88 -5.60 -1.57
C ALA A 21 2.31 -7.08 -1.48
N GLU A 22 1.56 -7.90 -0.74
CA GLU A 22 1.88 -9.33 -0.57
C GLU A 22 1.64 -10.14 -1.85
N ARG A 23 0.62 -9.81 -2.64
CA ARG A 23 0.40 -10.41 -3.97
C ARG A 23 1.59 -10.18 -4.89
N MET A 24 2.16 -8.97 -4.90
CA MET A 24 3.37 -8.65 -5.68
C MET A 24 4.62 -9.35 -5.12
N ARG A 25 4.79 -9.39 -3.79
CA ARG A 25 5.90 -10.11 -3.17
C ARG A 25 5.86 -11.61 -3.49
N CYS A 26 4.68 -12.22 -3.42
CA CYS A 26 4.46 -13.63 -3.77
C CYS A 26 4.83 -13.92 -5.23
N ALA A 27 4.49 -13.01 -6.16
CA ALA A 27 4.88 -13.13 -7.56
C ALA A 27 6.41 -13.23 -7.73
N GLY A 28 7.15 -12.30 -7.14
CA GLY A 28 8.62 -12.33 -7.19
C GLY A 28 9.28 -13.51 -6.46
N ALA A 29 8.57 -14.11 -5.51
CA ALA A 29 9.05 -15.27 -4.76
C ALA A 29 8.64 -16.63 -5.39
N GLY A 30 7.90 -16.64 -6.51
CA GLY A 30 7.40 -17.87 -7.12
C GLY A 30 6.32 -18.57 -6.29
N ILE A 31 5.59 -17.83 -5.44
CA ILE A 31 4.48 -18.33 -4.63
C ILE A 31 3.19 -17.99 -5.37
N PRO A 32 2.42 -18.98 -5.90
CA PRO A 32 1.27 -18.69 -6.75
C PRO A 32 0.07 -18.09 -6.00
N ALA A 33 -0.09 -18.43 -4.72
CA ALA A 33 -1.17 -17.93 -3.87
C ALA A 33 -0.79 -18.01 -2.39
N PHE A 34 -1.47 -17.21 -1.56
CA PHE A 34 -1.32 -17.20 -0.11
C PHE A 34 -2.68 -16.94 0.58
N PHE A 35 -2.76 -17.18 1.89
CA PHE A 35 -3.96 -16.95 2.69
C PHE A 35 -3.80 -15.76 3.65
N THR A 36 -4.81 -14.90 3.74
CA THR A 36 -4.82 -13.71 4.62
C THR A 36 -6.18 -13.49 5.28
N ARG A 37 -6.23 -12.95 6.51
CA ARG A 37 -7.50 -12.55 7.15
C ARG A 37 -8.05 -11.22 6.61
N THR A 38 -7.23 -10.45 5.90
CA THR A 38 -7.62 -9.14 5.40
C THR A 38 -8.80 -9.26 4.44
N GLY A 39 -9.91 -8.59 4.76
CA GLY A 39 -11.11 -8.58 3.93
C GLY A 39 -12.13 -9.68 4.25
N VAL A 40 -11.87 -10.59 5.20
CA VAL A 40 -12.85 -11.59 5.66
C VAL A 40 -14.14 -10.90 6.11
N GLY A 41 -15.27 -11.38 5.60
CA GLY A 41 -16.60 -10.84 5.91
C GLY A 41 -16.96 -9.55 5.18
N THR A 42 -16.11 -9.06 4.27
CA THR A 42 -16.35 -7.84 3.49
C THR A 42 -16.75 -8.18 2.04
N LEU A 43 -16.99 -7.16 1.21
CA LEU A 43 -17.20 -7.33 -0.23
C LEU A 43 -15.96 -7.90 -0.97
N VAL A 44 -14.77 -7.82 -0.38
CA VAL A 44 -13.59 -8.54 -0.89
C VAL A 44 -13.82 -10.05 -0.77
N HIS A 45 -14.33 -10.52 0.37
CA HIS A 45 -14.63 -11.93 0.60
C HIS A 45 -15.79 -12.40 -0.28
N HIS A 46 -16.93 -11.75 -0.18
CA HIS A 46 -18.18 -12.24 -0.78
C HIS A 46 -18.33 -11.89 -2.26
N GLY A 47 -17.45 -11.04 -2.79
CA GLY A 47 -17.59 -10.48 -4.13
C GLY A 47 -18.70 -9.42 -4.21
N GLY A 48 -19.03 -9.03 -5.44
CA GLY A 48 -20.09 -8.06 -5.71
C GLY A 48 -19.63 -6.59 -5.72
N MET A 49 -18.36 -6.30 -5.42
CA MET A 49 -17.82 -4.95 -5.49
C MET A 49 -17.80 -4.45 -6.94
N PRO A 50 -18.34 -3.26 -7.27
CA PRO A 50 -18.32 -2.76 -8.64
C PRO A 50 -16.89 -2.63 -9.17
N GLN A 51 -16.59 -3.28 -10.29
CA GLN A 51 -15.30 -3.18 -10.99
C GLN A 51 -15.41 -2.36 -12.27
N ARG A 52 -16.60 -2.30 -12.88
CA ARG A 52 -16.82 -1.48 -14.08
C ARG A 52 -18.27 -1.01 -14.18
N TYR A 53 -18.42 0.25 -14.59
CA TYR A 53 -19.72 0.85 -14.91
C TYR A 53 -19.97 0.91 -16.42
N SER A 54 -21.24 1.02 -16.80
CA SER A 54 -21.66 1.25 -18.17
C SER A 54 -21.22 2.64 -18.66
N ALA A 55 -20.82 2.72 -19.94
CA ALA A 55 -20.46 3.98 -20.60
C ALA A 55 -21.67 4.72 -21.21
N ASP A 56 -22.89 4.20 -21.03
CA ASP A 56 -24.14 4.72 -21.62
C ASP A 56 -24.75 5.90 -20.84
N GLY A 57 -24.03 6.44 -19.87
CA GLY A 57 -24.48 7.53 -19.00
C GLY A 57 -25.42 7.10 -17.87
N LYS A 58 -25.87 5.84 -17.83
CA LYS A 58 -26.76 5.33 -16.77
C LYS A 58 -26.02 4.85 -15.53
N ARG A 59 -24.69 4.71 -15.59
CA ARG A 59 -23.82 4.24 -14.50
C ARG A 59 -24.32 2.95 -13.85
N SER A 60 -24.82 2.01 -14.65
CA SER A 60 -25.14 0.68 -14.14
C SER A 60 -23.85 -0.13 -13.99
N VAL A 61 -23.78 -0.97 -12.96
CA VAL A 61 -22.66 -1.88 -12.77
C VAL A 61 -22.74 -2.98 -13.83
N ILE A 62 -21.69 -3.13 -14.63
CA ILE A 62 -21.61 -4.15 -15.69
C ILE A 62 -20.62 -5.27 -15.36
N GLN A 63 -19.76 -5.05 -14.36
CA GLN A 63 -18.83 -6.03 -13.85
C GLN A 63 -18.65 -5.83 -12.34
N SER A 64 -18.65 -6.94 -11.61
CA SER A 64 -18.42 -6.98 -10.17
C SER A 64 -17.35 -7.99 -9.82
N SER A 65 -16.68 -7.79 -8.69
CA SER A 65 -15.68 -8.73 -8.19
C SER A 65 -16.27 -10.12 -7.93
N ALA A 66 -15.50 -11.15 -8.26
CA ALA A 66 -15.78 -12.51 -7.82
C ALA A 66 -15.50 -12.66 -6.31
N PRO A 67 -16.20 -13.58 -5.62
CA PRO A 67 -15.82 -13.95 -4.26
C PRO A 67 -14.40 -14.53 -4.22
N ARG A 68 -13.76 -14.43 -3.06
CA ARG A 68 -12.48 -15.08 -2.79
C ARG A 68 -12.73 -16.46 -2.20
N GLU A 69 -11.90 -17.44 -2.58
CA GLU A 69 -11.85 -18.72 -1.87
C GLU A 69 -11.48 -18.47 -0.41
N SER A 70 -12.13 -19.15 0.52
CA SER A 70 -11.79 -19.08 1.94
C SER A 70 -11.49 -20.46 2.51
N ARG A 71 -10.62 -20.49 3.53
CA ARG A 71 -10.30 -21.68 4.31
C ARG A 71 -10.11 -21.29 5.77
N ARG A 72 -10.52 -22.19 6.66
CA ARG A 72 -10.26 -22.08 8.10
C ARG A 72 -8.93 -22.73 8.47
N PHE A 73 -8.17 -22.05 9.32
CA PHE A 73 -6.89 -22.52 9.85
C PHE A 73 -6.88 -22.43 11.37
N ALA A 74 -6.27 -23.40 12.02
CA ALA A 74 -5.99 -23.35 13.45
C ALA A 74 -4.99 -22.24 13.75
N ILE A 75 -5.24 -21.45 14.80
CA ILE A 75 -4.32 -20.39 15.23
C ILE A 75 -3.50 -20.91 16.42
N PRO A 76 -2.16 -20.97 16.33
CA PRO A 76 -1.30 -21.54 17.37
C PRO A 76 -1.41 -20.84 18.73
N ASP A 77 -1.81 -19.57 18.74
CA ASP A 77 -2.02 -18.77 19.95
C ASP A 77 -3.42 -18.14 19.89
N VAL A 78 -4.30 -18.62 20.77
CA VAL A 78 -5.71 -18.25 20.91
C VAL A 78 -5.90 -16.75 20.71
N THR A 79 -6.73 -16.37 19.72
CA THR A 79 -7.11 -14.97 19.53
C THR A 79 -7.76 -14.43 20.81
N ALA A 80 -7.81 -13.10 21.00
CA ALA A 80 -8.46 -12.46 22.15
C ALA A 80 -9.91 -12.92 22.42
N ASN A 81 -10.52 -13.65 21.48
CA ASN A 81 -11.90 -14.10 21.48
C ASN A 81 -12.06 -15.58 21.86
N GLY A 82 -10.97 -16.34 22.08
CA GLY A 82 -11.04 -17.76 22.42
C GLY A 82 -11.20 -18.72 21.23
N GLU A 83 -11.17 -18.22 19.99
CA GLU A 83 -11.38 -19.06 18.80
C GLU A 83 -10.13 -19.86 18.45
N ALA A 84 -10.29 -21.19 18.37
CA ALA A 84 -9.22 -22.13 18.01
C ALA A 84 -8.90 -22.14 16.50
N GLU A 85 -9.80 -21.61 15.67
CA GLU A 85 -9.63 -21.48 14.24
C GLU A 85 -10.16 -20.13 13.75
N ALA A 86 -9.59 -19.62 12.66
CA ALA A 86 -10.12 -18.46 11.95
C ALA A 86 -10.19 -18.69 10.46
N GLU A 87 -11.11 -17.97 9.81
CA GLU A 87 -11.23 -17.92 8.35
C GLU A 87 -10.21 -16.97 7.74
N TYR A 88 -9.66 -17.38 6.59
CA TYR A 88 -8.70 -16.66 5.77
C TYR A 88 -9.13 -16.75 4.31
N LEU A 89 -8.84 -15.71 3.53
CA LEU A 89 -9.09 -15.64 2.09
C LEU A 89 -7.83 -16.02 1.32
N MET A 90 -7.98 -16.79 0.25
CA MET A 90 -6.93 -17.06 -0.72
C MET A 90 -6.79 -15.87 -1.67
N GLU A 91 -5.57 -15.37 -1.82
CA GLU A 91 -5.21 -14.32 -2.77
C GLU A 91 -4.10 -14.81 -3.69
N GLU A 92 -4.23 -14.52 -4.98
CA GLU A 92 -3.29 -14.96 -6.01
C GLU A 92 -2.18 -13.93 -6.22
N ALA A 93 -0.98 -14.42 -6.54
CA ALA A 93 0.15 -13.57 -6.86
C ALA A 93 -0.11 -12.65 -8.05
N LEU A 94 0.28 -11.39 -7.92
CA LEU A 94 0.10 -10.37 -8.94
C LEU A 94 1.40 -10.18 -9.72
N HIS A 95 1.42 -10.66 -10.96
CA HIS A 95 2.53 -10.52 -11.88
C HIS A 95 2.27 -9.40 -12.89
N GLY A 96 3.32 -8.69 -13.29
CA GLY A 96 3.27 -7.70 -14.37
C GLY A 96 4.23 -8.06 -15.49
N ASP A 97 3.88 -7.74 -16.74
CA ASP A 97 4.85 -7.78 -17.85
C ASP A 97 5.99 -6.80 -17.64
N PHE A 98 5.68 -5.64 -17.06
CA PHE A 98 6.63 -4.58 -16.75
C PHE A 98 6.43 -4.11 -15.32
N ALA A 99 7.54 -3.83 -14.64
CA ALA A 99 7.57 -3.12 -13.37
C ALA A 99 8.32 -1.80 -13.55
N LEU A 100 7.65 -0.69 -13.25
CA LEU A 100 8.27 0.63 -13.25
C LEU A 100 8.47 1.06 -11.81
N VAL A 101 9.72 1.24 -11.40
CA VAL A 101 10.07 1.60 -10.01
C VAL A 101 10.90 2.86 -9.96
N LYS A 102 10.73 3.63 -8.88
CA LYS A 102 11.50 4.83 -8.60
C LYS A 102 12.39 4.59 -7.39
N ALA A 103 13.69 4.79 -7.55
CA ALA A 103 14.66 4.76 -6.46
C ALA A 103 15.39 6.10 -6.31
N TRP A 104 16.10 6.26 -5.21
CA TRP A 104 16.95 7.41 -4.97
C TRP A 104 18.29 7.21 -5.68
N LYS A 105 19.00 6.15 -5.34
CA LYS A 105 20.23 5.75 -6.03
C LYS A 105 20.07 4.40 -6.69
N GLY A 106 20.76 4.21 -7.80
CA GLY A 106 21.05 2.88 -8.31
C GLY A 106 22.46 2.81 -8.88
N ASP A 107 23.02 1.60 -8.93
CA ASP A 107 24.29 1.38 -9.60
C ASP A 107 24.13 0.77 -11.01
N THR A 108 25.24 0.65 -11.74
CA THR A 108 25.26 0.08 -13.10
C THR A 108 24.91 -1.41 -13.16
N GLU A 109 24.88 -2.12 -12.02
CA GLU A 109 24.45 -3.52 -11.91
C GLU A 109 22.98 -3.65 -11.50
N GLY A 110 22.26 -2.53 -11.34
CA GLY A 110 20.84 -2.50 -11.01
C GLY A 110 20.52 -2.49 -9.52
N ASN A 111 21.52 -2.46 -8.62
CA ASN A 111 21.25 -2.39 -7.18
C ASN A 111 20.61 -1.05 -6.82
N LEU A 112 19.52 -1.08 -6.04
CA LEU A 112 18.74 0.13 -5.72
C LEU A 112 18.78 0.46 -4.23
N VAL A 113 18.84 1.76 -3.95
CA VAL A 113 18.63 2.34 -2.61
C VAL A 113 17.48 3.34 -2.70
N TYR A 114 16.56 3.24 -1.75
CA TYR A 114 15.38 4.12 -1.62
C TYR A 114 15.57 5.10 -0.47
N ARG A 115 14.93 6.26 -0.55
CA ARG A 115 15.05 7.30 0.47
C ARG A 115 13.73 7.47 1.24
N LYS A 116 13.78 7.28 2.56
CA LYS A 116 12.64 7.49 3.47
C LYS A 116 11.39 6.69 3.03
N THR A 117 10.22 7.31 3.07
CA THR A 117 8.92 6.71 2.74
C THR A 117 8.72 6.40 1.24
N ALA A 118 9.60 6.91 0.36
CA ALA A 118 9.59 6.54 -1.06
C ALA A 118 9.93 5.06 -1.30
N ARG A 119 10.38 4.34 -0.26
CA ARG A 119 10.57 2.88 -0.29
C ARG A 119 9.27 2.08 -0.41
N ASN A 120 8.10 2.69 -0.22
CA ASN A 120 6.75 2.09 -0.21
C ASN A 120 6.56 0.74 -0.98
N HIS A 121 5.93 0.76 -2.15
CA HIS A 121 5.64 -0.43 -2.97
C HIS A 121 6.75 -0.70 -4.01
N ASN A 122 7.76 0.17 -4.12
CA ASN A 122 8.82 0.00 -5.11
C ASN A 122 9.55 -1.36 -5.02
N PRO A 123 9.98 -1.86 -3.85
CA PRO A 123 10.59 -3.18 -3.75
C PRO A 123 9.69 -4.33 -4.21
N PRO A 124 8.44 -4.51 -3.71
CA PRO A 124 7.60 -5.61 -4.19
C PRO A 124 7.20 -5.47 -5.67
N VAL A 125 7.04 -4.24 -6.18
CA VAL A 125 6.81 -4.00 -7.61
C VAL A 125 8.02 -4.46 -8.44
N ALA A 126 9.24 -4.15 -8.01
CA ALA A 126 10.47 -4.53 -8.71
C ALA A 126 10.59 -6.06 -8.87
N THR A 127 10.12 -6.83 -7.90
CA THR A 127 10.20 -8.30 -7.97
C THR A 127 9.05 -8.93 -8.75
N ALA A 128 7.95 -8.21 -8.97
CA ALA A 128 6.74 -8.74 -9.61
C ALA A 128 6.71 -8.58 -11.15
N GLY A 129 7.65 -7.82 -11.71
CA GLY A 129 7.75 -7.58 -13.15
C GLY A 129 8.56 -8.65 -13.88
N ARG A 130 8.13 -9.03 -15.09
CA ARG A 130 8.96 -9.81 -16.02
C ARG A 130 10.11 -8.99 -16.58
N ILE A 131 9.89 -7.68 -16.78
CA ILE A 131 10.92 -6.70 -17.11
C ILE A 131 10.80 -5.52 -16.15
N THR A 132 11.82 -5.30 -15.33
CA THR A 132 11.87 -4.22 -14.34
C THR A 132 12.73 -3.06 -14.83
N ILE A 133 12.15 -1.87 -14.85
CA ILE A 133 12.81 -0.62 -15.22
C ILE A 133 12.82 0.30 -14.00
N ALA A 134 14.03 0.61 -13.52
CA ALA A 134 14.24 1.49 -12.40
C ALA A 134 14.66 2.89 -12.86
N GLU A 135 13.85 3.89 -12.53
CA GLU A 135 14.24 5.29 -12.60
C GLU A 135 14.98 5.67 -11.30
N VAL A 136 16.18 6.25 -11.42
CA VAL A 136 17.01 6.67 -10.28
C VAL A 136 17.32 8.16 -10.35
N GLU A 137 17.42 8.83 -9.20
CA GLU A 137 17.92 10.23 -9.18
C GLU A 137 19.43 10.28 -9.42
N GLU A 138 20.16 9.35 -8.81
CA GLU A 138 21.61 9.27 -8.89
C GLU A 138 22.02 7.88 -9.39
N LEU A 139 22.61 7.83 -10.59
CA LEU A 139 23.24 6.63 -11.12
C LEU A 139 24.73 6.63 -10.76
N VAL A 140 25.20 5.59 -10.08
CA VAL A 140 26.59 5.47 -9.64
C VAL A 140 27.28 4.23 -10.26
N PRO A 141 28.61 4.18 -10.34
CA PRO A 141 29.32 2.96 -10.77
C PRO A 141 29.09 1.79 -9.82
N ALA A 142 29.12 0.57 -10.35
CA ALA A 142 29.09 -0.66 -9.55
C ALA A 142 30.13 -0.66 -8.41
N GLY A 143 29.72 -1.15 -7.25
CA GLY A 143 30.57 -1.19 -6.04
C GLY A 143 30.64 0.12 -5.26
N THR A 144 30.00 1.20 -5.73
CA THR A 144 29.87 2.46 -4.98
C THR A 144 28.85 2.34 -3.84
N LEU A 145 27.79 1.54 -4.04
CA LEU A 145 26.79 1.28 -3.03
C LEU A 145 27.31 0.24 -2.04
N ASP A 146 27.16 0.52 -0.75
CA ASP A 146 27.45 -0.44 0.31
C ASP A 146 26.51 -1.65 0.18
N PRO A 147 27.03 -2.88 0.01
CA PRO A 147 26.22 -4.08 -0.12
C PRO A 147 25.20 -4.30 0.99
N ASP A 148 25.52 -3.92 2.23
CA ASP A 148 24.62 -4.08 3.38
C ASP A 148 23.48 -3.05 3.39
N LEU A 149 23.57 -2.00 2.55
CA LEU A 149 22.56 -0.96 2.41
C LEU A 149 21.73 -1.10 1.13
N ILE A 150 21.99 -2.12 0.30
CA ILE A 150 21.19 -2.40 -0.90
C ILE A 150 19.78 -2.81 -0.48
N HIS A 151 18.78 -2.10 -0.99
CA HIS A 151 17.38 -2.36 -0.67
C HIS A 151 16.72 -3.35 -1.63
N THR A 152 16.98 -3.20 -2.92
CA THR A 152 16.56 -4.12 -3.98
C THR A 152 17.82 -4.55 -4.72
N PRO A 153 18.21 -5.83 -4.64
CA PRO A 153 19.35 -6.35 -5.39
C PRO A 153 19.12 -6.22 -6.90
N GLY A 154 20.19 -5.97 -7.64
CA GLY A 154 20.14 -5.75 -9.09
C GLY A 154 19.63 -6.93 -9.91
N ILE A 155 19.61 -8.15 -9.34
CA ILE A 155 19.01 -9.32 -9.98
C ILE A 155 17.53 -9.15 -10.33
N TYR A 156 16.82 -8.24 -9.65
CA TYR A 156 15.41 -7.92 -9.92
C TYR A 156 15.23 -6.74 -10.88
N VAL A 157 16.31 -6.18 -11.45
CA VAL A 157 16.28 -4.95 -12.25
C VAL A 157 16.94 -5.19 -13.60
N ASP A 158 16.16 -5.12 -14.68
CA ASP A 158 16.67 -5.32 -16.04
C ASP A 158 17.27 -4.05 -16.63
N ARG A 159 16.75 -2.87 -16.25
CA ARG A 159 17.13 -1.59 -16.84
C ARG A 159 17.15 -0.50 -15.79
N VAL A 160 18.20 0.33 -15.82
CA VAL A 160 18.30 1.54 -14.99
C VAL A 160 18.35 2.77 -15.89
N VAL A 161 17.56 3.78 -15.54
CA VAL A 161 17.54 5.08 -16.23
C VAL A 161 17.69 6.17 -15.18
N GLN A 162 18.60 7.12 -15.42
CA GLN A 162 18.70 8.30 -14.56
C GLN A 162 17.66 9.34 -14.96
N GLY A 163 16.76 9.69 -14.03
CA GLY A 163 15.70 10.67 -14.25
C GLY A 163 16.20 12.11 -14.19
N GLU A 164 15.63 12.99 -15.01
CA GLU A 164 15.99 14.42 -15.06
C GLU A 164 15.28 15.28 -13.98
N ARG A 165 14.21 14.77 -13.37
CA ARG A 165 13.31 15.56 -12.50
C ARG A 165 13.16 14.96 -11.11
N MET A 166 13.21 15.84 -10.11
CA MET A 166 12.90 15.53 -8.71
C MET A 166 11.38 15.52 -8.46
N GLY A 167 10.94 14.71 -7.49
CA GLY A 167 9.52 14.52 -7.15
C GLY A 167 8.79 15.79 -6.68
N VAL A 168 7.47 15.78 -6.81
CA VAL A 168 6.54 16.87 -6.41
C VAL A 168 5.97 16.58 -5.02
N ILE A 169 5.84 17.60 -4.18
CA ILE A 169 5.16 17.50 -2.88
C ILE A 169 3.67 17.75 -3.09
N GLU A 170 2.82 16.75 -2.80
CA GLU A 170 1.36 16.84 -2.99
C GLU A 170 0.68 17.74 -1.95
N ARG A 171 1.04 17.60 -0.67
CA ARG A 171 0.52 18.41 0.44
C ARG A 171 1.69 18.87 1.31
N LEU A 172 2.04 20.15 1.23
CA LEU A 172 3.06 20.76 2.08
C LEU A 172 2.41 21.15 3.41
N THR A 173 2.81 20.47 4.49
CA THR A 173 2.42 20.81 5.85
C THR A 173 3.66 21.28 6.59
N LEU A 174 3.62 22.52 7.07
CA LEU A 174 4.67 23.12 7.90
C LEU A 174 4.14 23.26 9.33
N ALA A 175 5.00 23.04 10.30
CA ALA A 175 4.71 23.43 11.67
C ALA A 175 5.11 24.90 11.83
N ASP A 176 4.32 25.68 12.58
CA ASP A 176 4.71 27.03 12.98
C ASP A 176 5.71 26.94 14.14
N ASP A 177 6.75 27.77 14.13
CA ASP A 177 7.87 27.76 15.11
C ASP A 177 7.48 28.27 16.51
N GLU A 178 6.28 28.84 16.67
CA GLU A 178 5.79 29.27 17.98
C GLU A 178 5.27 28.06 18.75
N GLU A 179 5.64 27.94 20.03
CA GLU A 179 4.94 27.06 20.99
C GLU A 179 3.46 27.41 20.95
N SER A 180 2.69 26.72 20.10
CA SER A 180 1.29 27.01 19.91
C SER A 180 0.58 26.70 21.21
N SER A 181 0.31 27.73 22.00
CA SER A 181 -0.52 27.61 23.19
C SER A 181 -1.85 27.00 22.77
N PHE A 182 -2.17 25.83 23.33
CA PHE A 182 -3.37 25.09 22.98
C PHE A 182 -4.60 25.96 23.28
N SER A 183 -5.22 26.50 22.24
CA SER A 183 -6.43 27.30 22.37
C SER A 183 -7.65 26.36 22.36
N PRO A 184 -8.56 26.43 23.35
CA PRO A 184 -9.74 25.58 23.39
C PRO A 184 -10.57 25.73 22.12
N ALA A 185 -11.09 24.61 21.60
CA ALA A 185 -11.93 24.60 20.41
C ALA A 185 -13.09 25.61 20.51
N SER A 186 -13.19 26.51 19.53
CA SER A 186 -14.18 27.58 19.50
C SER A 186 -15.54 27.12 18.96
N ASN A 187 -15.54 26.16 18.03
CA ASN A 187 -16.71 25.63 17.35
C ASN A 187 -17.18 24.28 17.96
N PRO A 188 -18.50 23.99 17.98
CA PRO A 188 -19.06 22.73 18.48
C PRO A 188 -18.44 21.43 17.92
N ALA A 189 -18.15 21.37 16.62
CA ALA A 189 -17.54 20.21 15.97
C ALA A 189 -16.10 19.99 16.46
N ASP A 190 -15.34 21.06 16.62
CA ASP A 190 -13.96 20.99 17.11
C ASP A 190 -13.92 20.55 18.57
N ARG A 191 -14.88 20.98 19.40
CA ARG A 191 -15.01 20.52 20.80
C ARG A 191 -15.34 19.03 20.88
N LEU A 192 -16.15 18.52 19.96
CA LEU A 192 -16.46 17.09 19.88
C LEU A 192 -15.22 16.29 19.49
N ARG A 193 -14.48 16.73 18.45
CA ARG A 193 -13.20 16.13 18.05
C ARG A 193 -12.20 16.14 19.21
N GLU A 194 -12.04 17.26 19.90
CA GLU A 194 -11.16 17.38 21.07
C GLU A 194 -11.52 16.39 22.18
N ARG A 195 -12.82 16.20 22.46
CA ARG A 195 -13.27 15.21 23.46
C ARG A 195 -12.96 13.78 23.04
N ILE A 196 -13.14 13.45 21.76
CA ILE A 196 -12.82 12.13 21.21
C ILE A 196 -11.32 11.88 21.30
N VAL A 197 -10.49 12.82 20.85
CA VAL A 197 -9.03 12.73 20.90
C VAL A 197 -8.54 12.57 22.34
N ARG A 198 -9.05 13.37 23.29
CA ARG A 198 -8.69 13.23 24.72
C ARG A 198 -9.04 11.86 25.27
N ARG A 199 -10.20 11.31 24.91
CA ARG A 199 -10.58 9.97 25.38
C ARG A 199 -9.73 8.88 24.74
N ALA A 200 -9.46 8.97 23.44
CA ALA A 200 -8.62 8.02 22.72
C ALA A 200 -7.18 8.03 23.24
N ALA A 201 -6.64 9.21 23.59
CA ALA A 201 -5.31 9.35 24.16
C ALA A 201 -5.12 8.60 25.49
N LEU A 202 -6.21 8.36 26.24
CA LEU A 202 -6.15 7.56 27.48
C LEU A 202 -5.94 6.06 27.24
N GLU A 203 -6.09 5.58 25.99
CA GLU A 203 -5.75 4.20 25.63
C GLU A 203 -4.24 4.00 25.40
N LEU A 204 -3.48 5.10 25.22
CA LEU A 204 -2.05 5.05 24.95
C LEU A 204 -1.27 4.83 26.24
N LYS A 205 -0.33 3.89 26.20
CA LYS A 205 0.62 3.58 27.27
C LYS A 205 2.04 3.83 26.82
N ASP A 206 2.92 4.02 27.79
CA ASP A 206 4.35 4.13 27.52
C ASP A 206 4.87 2.87 26.82
N GLY A 207 5.57 3.05 25.71
CA GLY A 207 6.10 1.96 24.88
C GLY A 207 5.14 1.37 23.84
N ASP A 208 3.91 1.87 23.70
CA ASP A 208 2.98 1.40 22.66
C ASP A 208 3.47 1.74 21.24
N TYR A 209 3.35 0.78 20.32
CA TYR A 209 3.49 0.99 18.88
C TYR A 209 2.10 1.12 18.27
N VAL A 210 1.76 2.33 17.80
CA VAL A 210 0.41 2.63 17.30
C VAL A 210 0.42 3.06 15.83
N ASN A 211 -0.68 2.75 15.14
CA ASN A 211 -1.01 3.31 13.83
C ASN A 211 -2.26 4.17 14.00
N LEU A 212 -2.14 5.47 13.72
CA LEU A 212 -3.22 6.44 13.88
C LEU A 212 -3.76 6.83 12.50
N GLY A 213 -5.03 6.50 12.25
CA GLY A 213 -5.71 6.89 11.02
C GLY A 213 -5.95 8.39 10.97
N ALA A 214 -5.87 8.97 9.76
CA ALA A 214 -6.32 10.33 9.53
C ALA A 214 -7.86 10.38 9.53
N ASP A 215 -8.43 11.41 10.16
CA ASP A 215 -9.86 11.71 10.13
C ASP A 215 -10.12 12.67 8.96
N ASP A 216 -10.24 12.11 7.75
CA ASP A 216 -10.58 12.86 6.54
C ASP A 216 -12.10 13.09 6.48
N HIS A 217 -12.53 14.19 7.09
CA HIS A 217 -13.86 14.78 6.95
C HIS A 217 -13.74 16.20 6.41
#